data_AF-A0A9E5MXX9-F1
#
_entry.id   AF-A0A9E5MXX9-F1
#
_cell.length_a   1.000
_cell.length_b   1.000
_cell.length_c   1.000
_cell.angle_alpha   90.00
_cell.angle_beta   90.00
_cell.angle_gamma   90.00
#
_symmetry.space_group_name_H-M   'P 1'
#
loop_
_entity.id
_entity.type
_entity.pdbx_description
1 polymer ?
#
loop_
_entity_poly.entity_id
_entity_poly.type
_entity_poly.pdbx_seq_one_letter_code
_entity_poly.pdbx_strand_id
1 'polypeptide(L)'
;LFDHAGKKNRVEVLEKKMSEAGFWEDQEQARGVVAELKSVNAVLKPLEQLLQSADDLDALLEMAGEDAELAEELEGELERVSRQLDQLELKS
;
A
#
# COMPACT_ATOMS: atom_id res chain seq x y z
N LEU A 1 -0.72 11.43 9.01
CA LEU A 1 -1.61 11.05 7.90
C LEU A 1 -1.71 9.53 7.82
N PHE A 2 -0.70 8.81 7.31
CA PHE A 2 -0.80 7.35 7.11
C PHE A 2 -0.09 6.42 8.12
N ASP A 3 0.82 6.91 8.98
CA ASP A 3 1.60 6.09 9.94
C ASP A 3 2.14 4.77 9.35
N HIS A 4 2.88 4.87 8.24
CA HIS A 4 3.38 3.71 7.49
C HIS A 4 4.15 2.71 8.36
N ALA A 5 5.12 3.20 9.15
CA ALA A 5 5.94 2.36 10.03
C ALA A 5 5.10 1.68 11.13
N GLY A 6 4.17 2.41 11.76
CA GLY A 6 3.27 1.83 12.76
C GLY A 6 2.34 0.77 12.18
N LYS A 7 1.76 1.02 11.00
CA LYS A 7 0.91 0.05 10.29
C LYS A 7 1.69 -1.19 9.85
N LYS A 8 2.91 -1.04 9.35
CA LYS A 8 3.79 -2.17 8.99
C LYS A 8 4.11 -3.04 10.21
N ASN A 9 4.55 -2.43 11.30
CA ASN A 9 4.76 -3.13 12.58
C ASN A 9 3.48 -3.83 13.06
N ARG A 10 2.31 -3.19 12.88
CA ARG A 10 1.03 -3.80 13.28
C ARG A 10 0.70 -5.03 12.45
N VAL A 11 0.92 -4.99 11.13
CA VAL A 11 0.78 -6.17 10.25
C VAL A 11 1.68 -7.30 10.72
N GLU A 12 2.97 -7.04 10.96
CA GLU A 12 3.92 -8.07 11.43
C GLU A 12 3.47 -8.71 12.75
N VAL A 13 2.97 -7.91 13.71
CA VAL A 13 2.44 -8.42 14.98
C VAL A 13 1.19 -9.29 14.77
N LEU A 14 0.29 -8.88 13.87
CA LEU A 14 -0.94 -9.64 13.58
C LEU A 14 -0.63 -10.95 12.84
N GLU A 15 0.27 -10.93 11.87
CA GLU A 15 0.73 -12.12 11.15
C GLU A 15 1.44 -13.09 12.09
N LYS A 16 2.27 -12.57 13.00
CA LYS A 16 2.90 -13.39 14.04
C LYS A 16 1.86 -14.09 14.92
N LYS A 17 0.84 -13.37 15.39
CA LYS A 17 -0.27 -13.97 16.16
C LYS A 17 -1.00 -15.06 15.36
N MET A 18 -1.24 -14.83 14.07
CA MET A 18 -1.88 -15.83 13.21
C MET A 18 -1.05 -17.09 12.99
N SER A 19 0.28 -17.01 13.20
CA SER A 19 1.20 -18.14 13.12
C SER A 19 1.32 -18.95 14.42
N GLU A 20 0.73 -18.47 15.53
CA GLU A 20 0.80 -19.14 16.83
C GLU A 20 -0.06 -20.42 16.84
N ALA A 21 0.43 -21.47 17.51
CA ALA A 21 -0.32 -22.70 17.71
C ALA A 21 -1.58 -22.41 18.56
N GLY A 22 -2.71 -23.00 18.18
CA GLY A 22 -3.98 -22.77 18.86
C GLY A 22 -4.72 -21.49 18.46
N PHE A 23 -4.12 -20.59 17.67
CA PHE A 23 -4.78 -19.36 17.21
C PHE A 23 -6.10 -19.63 16.48
N TRP A 24 -6.14 -20.68 15.67
CA TRP A 24 -7.34 -21.06 14.92
C TRP A 24 -8.37 -21.85 15.74
N GLU A 25 -8.05 -22.23 16.99
CA GLU A 25 -8.98 -22.93 17.87
C GLU A 25 -10.01 -21.97 18.48
N ASP A 26 -9.65 -20.69 18.66
CA ASP A 26 -10.57 -19.61 19.03
C ASP A 26 -11.02 -18.83 17.78
N GLN A 27 -12.16 -19.22 17.22
CA GLN A 27 -12.71 -18.58 16.01
C GLN A 27 -13.09 -17.11 16.23
N GLU A 28 -13.48 -16.71 17.44
CA GLU A 28 -13.90 -15.33 17.72
C GLU A 28 -12.67 -14.41 17.72
N GLN A 29 -11.62 -14.83 18.43
CA GLN A 29 -10.33 -14.13 18.42
C GLN A 29 -9.73 -14.08 17.02
N ALA A 30 -9.73 -15.20 16.29
CA ALA A 30 -9.18 -15.27 14.95
C ALA A 30 -9.88 -14.31 13.98
N ARG A 31 -11.21 -14.23 14.03
CA ARG A 31 -12.00 -13.28 13.22
C ARG A 31 -11.63 -11.83 13.51
N GLY A 32 -11.46 -11.48 14.78
CA GLY A 32 -11.05 -10.13 15.18
C GLY A 32 -9.67 -9.74 14.62
N VAL A 33 -8.69 -10.63 14.77
CA VAL A 33 -7.32 -10.40 14.27
C VAL A 33 -7.28 -10.31 12.74
N VAL A 34 -8.02 -11.17 12.04
CA VAL A 34 -8.12 -11.11 10.57
C VAL A 34 -8.83 -9.83 10.10
N ALA A 35 -9.89 -9.40 10.79
CA ALA A 35 -10.58 -8.15 10.47
C ALA A 35 -9.66 -6.94 10.67
N GLU A 36 -8.89 -6.93 11.76
CA GLU A 36 -7.90 -5.89 12.01
C GLU A 36 -6.80 -5.89 10.93
N LEU A 37 -6.26 -7.05 10.58
CA LEU A 37 -5.26 -7.19 9.53
C LEU A 37 -5.78 -6.66 8.19
N LYS A 38 -7.04 -6.94 7.84
CA LYS A 38 -7.68 -6.40 6.63
C LYS A 38 -7.80 -4.88 6.68
N SER A 39 -8.20 -4.32 7.83
CA SER A 39 -8.33 -2.88 8.01
C SER A 39 -6.98 -2.15 7.85
N VAL A 40 -5.93 -2.68 8.48
CA VAL A 40 -4.58 -2.10 8.35
C VAL A 40 -4.06 -2.20 6.92
N ASN A 41 -4.24 -3.37 6.28
CA ASN A 41 -3.83 -3.59 4.89
C ASN A 41 -4.61 -2.75 3.86
N ALA A 42 -5.84 -2.32 4.18
CA ALA A 42 -6.63 -1.47 3.29
C ALA A 42 -5.98 -0.09 3.06
N VAL A 43 -5.10 0.34 3.96
CA VAL A 43 -4.30 1.57 3.82
C VAL A 43 -2.85 1.25 3.46
N LEU A 44 -2.25 0.23 4.08
CA LEU A 44 -0.84 -0.08 3.88
C LEU A 44 -0.53 -0.52 2.44
N LYS A 45 -1.35 -1.41 1.85
CA LYS A 45 -1.08 -1.93 0.51
C LYS A 45 -1.18 -0.86 -0.59
N PRO A 46 -2.23 -0.02 -0.63
CA PRO A 46 -2.25 1.08 -1.60
C PRO A 46 -1.11 2.07 -1.39
N LEU A 47 -0.68 2.30 -0.15
CA LEU A 47 0.47 3.16 0.14
C LEU A 47 1.78 2.58 -0.41
N GLU A 48 2.03 1.29 -0.20
CA GLU A 48 3.19 0.59 -0.77
C GLU A 48 3.17 0.60 -2.31
N GLN A 49 1.99 0.45 -2.92
CA GLN A 49 1.83 0.57 -4.37
C GLN A 49 2.13 1.97 -4.89
N LEU A 50 1.69 3.01 -4.18
CA LEU A 50 1.99 4.40 -4.53
C LEU A 50 3.48 4.69 -4.44
N LEU A 51 4.17 4.17 -3.42
CA LEU A 51 5.62 4.30 -3.30
C LEU A 51 6.34 3.64 -4.48
N GLN A 52 5.94 2.42 -4.85
CA GLN A 52 6.51 1.75 -6.02
C GLN A 52 6.23 2.51 -7.32
N SER A 53 4.99 3.00 -7.53
CA SER A 53 4.67 3.78 -8.73
C SER A 53 5.41 5.12 -8.76
N ALA A 54 5.76 5.70 -7.61
CA ALA A 54 6.62 6.89 -7.56
C ALA A 54 8.06 6.56 -7.97
N ASP A 55 8.63 5.44 -7.51
CA ASP A 55 9.95 4.98 -7.95
C ASP A 55 9.97 4.70 -9.47
N ASP A 56 8.90 4.09 -9.99
CA ASP A 56 8.75 3.81 -11.43
C ASP A 56 8.61 5.12 -12.25
N LEU A 57 7.91 6.12 -11.72
CA LEU A 57 7.78 7.46 -12.32
C LEU A 57 9.11 8.19 -12.39
N ASP A 58 9.94 8.09 -11.35
CA ASP A 58 11.28 8.69 -11.36
C ASP A 58 12.14 8.06 -12.47
N ALA A 59 12.09 6.73 -12.63
CA ALA A 59 12.77 6.04 -13.73
C ALA A 59 12.23 6.45 -15.11
N LEU A 60 10.90 6.59 -15.24
CA LEU A 60 10.27 7.01 -16.50
C LEU A 60 10.64 8.46 -16.85
N LEU A 61 10.74 9.35 -15.85
CA LEU A 61 11.15 10.74 -16.02
C LEU A 61 12.60 10.85 -16.50
N GLU A 62 13.50 10.00 -15.99
CA GLU A 62 14.88 9.93 -16.48
C GLU A 62 14.95 9.55 -17.97
N MET A 63 14.06 8.66 -18.44
CA MET A 63 14.02 8.20 -19.82
C MET A 63 13.26 9.16 -20.76
N ALA A 64 12.24 9.86 -20.27
CA ALA A 64 11.39 10.74 -21.07
C ALA A 64 12.11 11.98 -21.63
N GLY A 65 13.25 12.37 -21.05
CA GLY A 65 14.12 13.41 -21.63
C GLY A 65 14.68 13.06 -23.01
N GLU A 66 14.65 11.78 -23.39
CA GLU A 66 15.24 11.24 -24.62
C GLU A 66 14.18 10.80 -25.66
N ASP A 67 12.90 10.70 -25.28
CA ASP A 67 11.80 10.22 -26.15
C ASP A 67 10.47 10.93 -25.84
N ALA A 68 9.85 11.52 -26.86
CA ALA A 68 8.58 12.23 -26.75
C ALA A 68 7.37 11.30 -26.51
N GLU A 69 7.43 10.03 -26.92
CA GLU A 69 6.35 9.07 -26.66
C GLU A 69 6.29 8.70 -25.17
N LEU A 70 7.44 8.67 -24.49
CA LEU A 70 7.52 8.43 -23.04
C LEU A 70 7.01 9.62 -22.21
N ALA A 71 6.99 10.83 -22.78
CA ALA A 71 6.44 12.00 -22.09
C ALA A 71 4.91 11.92 -21.94
N GLU A 72 4.20 11.39 -22.93
CA GLU A 72 2.75 11.15 -22.82
C GLU A 72 2.43 10.03 -21.81
N GLU A 73 3.25 8.97 -21.78
CA GLU A 73 3.13 7.89 -20.80
C GLU A 73 3.35 8.41 -19.37
N LEU A 74 4.36 9.26 -19.17
CA LEU A 74 4.67 9.90 -17.90
C LEU A 74 3.51 10.76 -17.37
N GLU A 75 2.89 11.58 -18.23
CA GLU A 75 1.78 12.44 -17.84
C GLU A 75 0.54 11.62 -17.43
N GLY A 76 0.23 10.56 -18.19
CA GLY A 76 -0.83 9.62 -17.84
C GLY A 76 -0.58 8.91 -16.51
N GLU A 77 0.68 8.56 -16.25
CA GLU A 77 1.05 7.81 -15.06
C GLU A 77 1.07 8.70 -13.79
N LEU A 78 1.50 9.96 -13.94
CA LEU A 78 1.36 11.00 -12.91
C LEU A 78 -0.10 11.23 -12.50
N GLU A 79 -1.01 11.29 -13.47
CA GLU A 79 -2.44 11.46 -13.18
C GLU A 79 -3.02 10.25 -12.43
N ARG A 80 -2.63 9.04 -12.80
CA ARG A 80 -3.06 7.81 -12.09
C ARG A 80 -2.58 7.82 -10.65
N VAL A 81 -1.29 8.08 -10.42
CA VAL A 81 -0.69 8.11 -9.08
C VAL A 81 -1.34 9.19 -8.21
N SER A 82 -1.58 10.38 -8.78
CA SER A 82 -2.27 11.47 -8.07
C SER A 82 -3.68 11.07 -7.62
N ARG A 83 -4.48 10.47 -8.52
CA ARG A 83 -5.84 10.01 -8.17
C ARG A 83 -5.83 8.91 -7.12
N GLN A 84 -4.83 8.02 -7.13
CA GLN A 84 -4.69 6.97 -6.13
C GLN A 84 -4.31 7.54 -4.76
N LEU A 85 -3.46 8.57 -4.72
CA LEU A 85 -3.11 9.29 -3.50
C LEU A 85 -4.33 9.98 -2.90
N ASP A 86 -5.11 10.72 -3.70
CA ASP A 86 -6.34 11.38 -3.25
C ASP A 86 -7.32 10.37 -2.64
N GLN A 87 -7.52 9.22 -3.29
CA GLN A 87 -8.38 8.16 -2.78
C GLN A 87 -7.87 7.55 -1.47
N LEU A 88 -6.55 7.49 -1.30
CA LEU A 88 -5.95 6.97 -0.09
C LEU A 88 -6.08 7.97 1.07
N GLU A 89 -5.89 9.26 0.81
CA GLU A 89 -6.11 10.34 1.78
C GLU A 89 -7.54 10.35 2.33
N LEU A 90 -8.54 10.11 1.47
CA LEU A 90 -9.93 9.99 1.90
C LEU A 90 -10.24 8.77 2.80
N LYS A 91 -9.37 7.76 2.80
CA LYS A 91 -9.54 6.50 3.54
C LYS A 91 -8.73 6.41 4.82
N SER A 92 -7.82 7.36 5.07
CA SER A 92 -6.88 7.34 6.20
C SER A 92 -7.23 8.32 7.31
#